data_AF-A0A5U6MH76-F1
#
_entry.id   AF-A0A5U6MH76-F1
#
_cell.length_a   1.000
_cell.length_b   1.000
_cell.length_c   1.000
_cell.angle_alpha   90.00
_cell.angle_beta   90.00
_cell.angle_gamma   90.00
#
_symmetry.space_group_name_H-M   'P 1'
#
loop_
_entity.id
_entity.type
_entity.pdbx_description
1 polymer ?
#
loop_
_entity_poly.entity_id
_entity_poly.type
_entity_poly.pdbx_seq_one_letter_code
_entity_poly.pdbx_strand_id
1 'polypeptide(L)'
;TGTLTTTPSGLDSTVTVVRLTGGTDVEKNSSLLARLLDVLRKPAAGGNAHDYKVWAMNIDGVGEAWVYPLRRGIGTVDVIITGTDGLPSDDTLKAVQTYIDRVRPVTAKNFLVLAPTLQTEDVTVEIAVADSTTLAAVTAGVKSAITGYFASLLPGQVAVRSQMGAL
;
A
#
# COMPACT_ATOMS: atom_id res chain seq x y z
N THR A 1 -7.78 -10.09 -24.23
CA THR A 1 -8.71 -11.20 -24.51
C THR A 1 -7.98 -12.50 -24.25
N GLY A 2 -8.70 -13.57 -23.95
CA GLY A 2 -8.16 -14.91 -23.75
C GLY A 2 -9.09 -15.94 -24.37
N THR A 3 -8.66 -17.20 -24.41
CA THR A 3 -9.46 -18.32 -24.88
C THR A 3 -9.55 -19.40 -23.80
N LEU A 4 -10.74 -19.92 -23.56
CA LEU A 4 -10.92 -21.06 -22.67
C LEU A 4 -10.35 -22.32 -23.33
N THR A 5 -9.51 -23.06 -22.61
CA THR A 5 -8.93 -24.33 -23.10
C THR A 5 -9.99 -25.43 -23.22
N THR A 6 -11.06 -25.35 -22.42
CA THR A 6 -12.27 -26.15 -22.56
C THR A 6 -13.49 -25.23 -22.43
N THR A 7 -14.37 -25.25 -23.44
CA THR A 7 -15.56 -24.40 -23.47
C THR A 7 -16.80 -25.27 -23.26
N PRO A 8 -17.66 -24.97 -22.26
CA PRO A 8 -18.94 -25.66 -22.10
C PRO A 8 -19.83 -25.50 -23.33
N SER A 9 -20.67 -26.50 -23.62
CA SER A 9 -21.56 -26.45 -24.79
C SER A 9 -22.50 -25.25 -24.73
N GLY A 10 -22.54 -24.45 -25.80
CA GLY A 10 -23.41 -23.28 -25.93
C GLY A 10 -22.78 -21.95 -25.51
N LEU A 11 -21.48 -21.90 -25.19
CA LEU A 11 -20.75 -20.67 -24.88
C LEU A 11 -19.64 -20.39 -25.92
N ASP A 12 -19.33 -19.11 -26.14
CA ASP A 12 -18.15 -18.69 -26.91
C ASP A 12 -16.88 -18.92 -26.07
N SER A 13 -15.83 -19.43 -26.70
CA SER A 13 -14.55 -19.68 -26.06
C SER A 13 -13.75 -18.39 -25.83
N THR A 14 -14.14 -17.30 -26.49
CA THR A 14 -13.49 -16.00 -26.42
C THR A 14 -13.89 -15.25 -25.15
N VAL A 15 -12.92 -14.99 -24.28
CA VAL A 15 -13.12 -14.17 -23.08
C VAL A 15 -12.46 -12.81 -23.20
N THR A 16 -13.17 -11.77 -22.75
CA THR A 16 -12.61 -10.43 -22.62
C THR A 16 -12.19 -10.21 -21.17
N VAL A 17 -10.88 -10.00 -20.96
CA VAL A 17 -10.34 -9.66 -19.65
C VAL A 17 -10.67 -8.20 -19.39
N VAL A 18 -11.62 -7.94 -18.49
CA VAL A 18 -12.05 -6.58 -18.13
C VAL A 18 -11.06 -5.93 -17.17
N ARG A 19 -10.65 -6.66 -16.13
CA ARG A 19 -9.66 -6.20 -15.14
C ARG A 19 -9.06 -7.40 -14.41
N LEU A 20 -7.75 -7.40 -14.19
CA LEU A 20 -7.06 -8.32 -13.28
C LEU A 20 -6.44 -7.49 -12.16
N THR A 21 -6.62 -7.91 -10.92
CA THR A 21 -6.11 -7.21 -9.73
C THR A 21 -5.58 -8.23 -8.73
N GLY A 22 -4.71 -7.79 -7.82
CA GLY A 22 -4.24 -8.61 -6.69
C GLY A 22 -3.06 -9.53 -7.00
N GLY A 23 -2.52 -9.52 -8.22
CA GLY A 23 -1.25 -10.18 -8.53
C GLY A 23 -0.07 -9.31 -8.09
N THR A 24 0.93 -9.92 -7.46
CA THR A 24 2.21 -9.29 -7.16
C THR A 24 3.34 -10.05 -7.85
N ASP A 25 4.46 -9.38 -8.11
CA ASP A 25 5.66 -10.04 -8.58
C ASP A 25 6.19 -11.03 -7.53
N VAL A 26 6.90 -12.07 -8.00
CA VAL A 26 7.60 -13.02 -7.12
C VAL A 26 8.65 -12.29 -6.29
N GLU A 27 8.71 -12.57 -4.98
CA GLU A 27 9.69 -12.00 -4.06
C GLU A 27 11.14 -12.23 -4.56
N LYS A 28 11.94 -11.17 -4.63
CA LYS A 28 13.36 -11.25 -5.00
C LYS A 28 14.20 -11.76 -3.83
N ASN A 29 15.30 -12.47 -4.13
CA ASN A 29 16.25 -12.96 -3.10
C ASN A 29 16.78 -11.87 -2.17
N SER A 30 17.00 -10.64 -2.68
CA SER A 30 17.45 -9.51 -1.86
C SER A 30 16.38 -9.05 -0.86
N SER A 31 15.11 -9.03 -1.28
CA SER A 31 13.97 -8.71 -0.40
C SER A 31 13.79 -9.79 0.66
N LEU A 32 13.88 -11.06 0.25
CA LEU A 32 13.85 -12.22 1.16
C LEU A 32 14.96 -12.14 2.23
N LEU A 33 16.20 -11.85 1.82
CA LEU A 33 17.32 -11.71 2.76
C LEU A 33 17.10 -10.55 3.73
N ALA A 34 16.65 -9.40 3.25
CA ALA A 34 16.37 -8.24 4.09
C ALA A 34 15.30 -8.56 5.15
N ARG A 35 14.22 -9.24 4.73
CA ARG A 35 13.14 -9.70 5.62
C ARG A 35 13.64 -10.71 6.65
N LEU A 36 14.45 -11.67 6.25
CA LEU A 36 15.04 -12.66 7.16
C LEU A 36 15.93 -12.01 8.23
N LEU A 37 16.80 -11.08 7.82
CA LEU A 37 17.69 -10.38 8.76
C LEU A 37 16.92 -9.49 9.73
N ASP A 38 15.81 -8.87 9.30
CA ASP A 38 14.95 -8.09 10.20
C ASP A 38 14.33 -8.97 11.28
N VAL A 39 13.77 -10.12 10.90
CA VAL A 39 13.20 -11.12 11.84
C VAL A 39 14.24 -11.62 12.84
N LEU A 40 15.47 -11.90 12.38
CA LEU A 40 16.54 -12.37 13.27
C LEU A 40 16.98 -11.30 14.28
N ARG A 41 16.98 -10.02 13.89
CA ARG A 41 17.38 -8.91 14.77
C ARG A 41 16.27 -8.47 15.71
N LYS A 42 15.01 -8.73 15.35
CA LYS A 42 13.81 -8.32 16.09
C LYS A 42 12.90 -9.52 16.31
N PRO A 43 13.28 -10.45 17.21
CA PRO A 43 12.45 -11.59 17.52
C PRO A 43 11.09 -11.16 18.06
N ALA A 44 10.07 -11.96 17.78
CA ALA A 44 8.70 -11.65 18.16
C ALA A 44 8.57 -11.46 19.69
N ALA A 45 7.89 -10.40 20.11
CA ALA A 45 7.81 -10.00 21.52
C ALA A 45 6.40 -10.21 22.13
N GLY A 46 5.62 -11.12 21.55
CA GLY A 46 4.29 -11.48 22.06
C GLY A 46 3.21 -10.44 21.73
N GLY A 47 3.29 -9.78 20.57
CA GLY A 47 2.28 -8.89 20.02
C GLY A 47 2.51 -7.41 20.31
N ASN A 48 3.77 -6.95 20.24
CA ASN A 48 4.04 -5.51 20.25
C ASN A 48 3.73 -4.88 18.88
N ALA A 49 3.83 -3.55 18.75
CA ALA A 49 3.55 -2.87 17.48
C ALA A 49 4.41 -3.35 16.30
N HIS A 50 5.65 -3.79 16.57
CA HIS A 50 6.53 -4.33 15.52
C HIS A 50 6.03 -5.69 15.03
N ASP A 51 5.56 -6.55 15.93
CA ASP A 51 5.02 -7.87 15.58
C ASP A 51 3.85 -7.73 14.60
N TYR A 52 2.89 -6.84 14.90
CA TYR A 52 1.76 -6.56 14.00
C TYR A 52 2.20 -6.03 12.64
N LYS A 53 3.23 -5.18 12.60
CA LYS A 53 3.78 -4.68 11.34
C LYS A 53 4.36 -5.83 10.51
N VAL A 54 5.22 -6.66 11.11
CA VAL A 54 5.84 -7.80 10.44
C VAL A 54 4.78 -8.80 9.96
N TRP A 55 3.78 -9.08 10.78
CA TRP A 55 2.67 -9.96 10.42
C TRP A 55 1.88 -9.45 9.21
N ALA A 56 1.57 -8.16 9.16
CA ALA A 56 0.90 -7.56 8.01
C ALA A 56 1.78 -7.59 6.75
N MET A 57 3.06 -7.21 6.87
CA MET A 57 4.01 -7.17 5.75
C MET A 57 4.35 -8.54 5.16
N ASN A 58 4.10 -9.63 5.89
CA ASN A 58 4.28 -11.00 5.40
C ASN A 58 3.12 -11.49 4.51
N ILE A 59 2.07 -10.68 4.32
CA ILE A 59 0.94 -11.02 3.46
C ILE A 59 1.14 -10.42 2.08
N ASP A 60 0.98 -11.24 1.05
CA ASP A 60 1.12 -10.83 -0.34
C ASP A 60 0.14 -9.69 -0.68
N GLY A 61 0.63 -8.70 -1.41
CA GLY A 61 -0.13 -7.50 -1.78
C GLY A 61 -0.05 -6.37 -0.76
N VAL A 62 0.59 -6.55 0.40
CA VAL A 62 0.88 -5.46 1.34
C VAL A 62 2.16 -4.74 0.91
N GLY A 63 2.05 -3.44 0.66
CA GLY A 63 3.18 -2.56 0.33
C GLY A 63 3.86 -1.99 1.57
N GLU A 64 3.09 -1.43 2.50
CA GLU A 64 3.58 -0.89 3.78
C GLU A 64 2.48 -0.99 4.85
N ALA A 65 2.87 -1.03 6.13
CA ALA A 65 1.94 -1.15 7.26
C ALA A 65 2.28 -0.22 8.43
N TRP A 66 1.25 0.41 8.99
CA TRP A 66 1.32 1.31 10.15
C TRP A 66 0.42 0.81 11.28
N VAL A 67 0.98 0.67 12.48
CA VAL A 67 0.28 0.09 13.63
C VAL A 67 -0.14 1.19 14.60
N TYR A 68 -1.43 1.18 14.96
CA TYR A 68 -2.07 2.13 15.86
C TYR A 68 -2.66 1.37 17.05
N PRO A 69 -1.87 1.14 18.11
CA PRO A 69 -2.38 0.51 19.32
C PRO A 69 -3.40 1.41 20.00
N LEU A 70 -4.43 0.81 20.60
CA LEU A 70 -5.44 1.47 21.43
C LEU A 70 -6.27 2.55 20.72
N ARG A 71 -6.25 2.61 19.37
CA ARG A 71 -6.99 3.60 18.59
C ARG A 71 -8.49 3.59 18.87
N ARG A 72 -9.04 2.42 19.20
CA ARG A 72 -10.45 2.21 19.57
C ARG A 72 -10.64 1.88 21.06
N GLY A 73 -9.63 2.15 21.89
CA GLY A 73 -9.63 1.87 23.32
C GLY A 73 -8.84 0.63 23.74
N ILE A 74 -8.94 0.28 25.02
CA ILE A 74 -8.15 -0.80 25.64
C ILE A 74 -8.43 -2.16 24.98
N GLY A 75 -7.37 -2.89 24.67
CA GLY A 75 -7.44 -4.21 24.03
C GLY A 75 -7.69 -4.16 22.51
N THR A 76 -7.53 -2.98 21.89
CA THR A 76 -7.65 -2.81 20.44
C THR A 76 -6.30 -2.54 19.78
N VAL A 77 -6.10 -3.10 18.59
CA VAL A 77 -4.96 -2.78 17.71
C VAL A 77 -5.50 -2.60 16.31
N ASP A 78 -5.20 -1.44 15.71
CA ASP A 78 -5.56 -1.16 14.33
C ASP A 78 -4.30 -1.13 13.48
N VAL A 79 -4.36 -1.70 12.29
CA VAL A 79 -3.26 -1.65 11.33
C VAL A 79 -3.79 -1.06 10.03
N ILE A 80 -3.16 0.02 9.58
CA ILE A 80 -3.43 0.59 8.27
C ILE A 80 -2.41 0.00 7.31
N ILE A 81 -2.84 -0.48 6.15
CA ILE A 81 -1.96 -1.02 5.11
C ILE A 81 -2.16 -0.31 3.77
N THR A 82 -1.09 -0.18 3.00
CA THR A 82 -1.14 0.14 1.58
C THR A 82 -0.90 -1.11 0.74
N GLY A 83 -1.33 -1.07 -0.53
CA GLY A 83 -0.87 -2.00 -1.55
C GLY A 83 0.50 -1.60 -2.10
N THR A 84 1.10 -2.46 -2.92
CA THR A 84 2.38 -2.15 -3.62
C THR A 84 2.26 -0.90 -4.50
N ASP A 85 1.11 -0.72 -5.13
CA ASP A 85 0.85 0.34 -6.11
C ASP A 85 -0.31 1.26 -5.71
N GLY A 86 -0.50 1.48 -4.39
CA GLY A 86 -1.51 2.39 -3.86
C GLY A 86 -2.42 1.77 -2.80
N LEU A 87 -3.73 1.75 -3.05
CA LEU A 87 -4.68 1.15 -2.10
C LEU A 87 -4.61 -0.39 -2.14
N PRO A 88 -4.72 -1.05 -0.98
CA PRO A 88 -4.79 -2.52 -0.93
C PRO A 88 -6.11 -3.01 -1.51
N SER A 89 -6.12 -4.25 -2.00
CA SER A 89 -7.37 -4.91 -2.42
C SER A 89 -8.17 -5.41 -1.22
N ASP A 90 -9.48 -5.60 -1.39
CA ASP A 90 -10.34 -6.19 -0.35
C ASP A 90 -9.89 -7.60 0.06
N ASP A 91 -9.33 -8.37 -0.87
CA ASP A 91 -8.83 -9.72 -0.59
C ASP A 91 -7.53 -9.66 0.23
N THR A 92 -6.65 -8.68 -0.04
CA THR A 92 -5.47 -8.41 0.79
C THR A 92 -5.89 -8.03 2.22
N LEU A 93 -6.86 -7.13 2.37
CA LEU A 93 -7.38 -6.75 3.69
C LEU A 93 -7.93 -7.99 4.45
N LYS A 94 -8.74 -8.82 3.81
CA LYS A 94 -9.27 -10.05 4.42
C LYS A 94 -8.17 -11.04 4.79
N ALA A 95 -7.14 -11.20 3.95
CA ALA A 95 -6.02 -12.08 4.21
C ALA A 95 -5.23 -11.64 5.45
N VAL A 96 -4.93 -10.33 5.56
CA VAL A 96 -4.27 -9.74 6.74
C VAL A 96 -5.12 -9.90 7.99
N GLN A 97 -6.42 -9.60 7.91
CA GLN A 97 -7.37 -9.76 9.02
C GLN A 97 -7.34 -11.20 9.55
N THR A 98 -7.52 -12.17 8.65
CA THR A 98 -7.57 -13.59 8.98
C THR A 98 -6.26 -14.10 9.59
N TYR A 99 -5.12 -13.67 9.04
CA TYR A 99 -3.82 -14.08 9.54
C TYR A 99 -3.56 -13.55 10.95
N ILE A 100 -3.76 -12.25 11.18
CA ILE A 100 -3.45 -11.62 12.47
C ILE A 100 -4.44 -12.06 13.54
N ASP A 101 -5.72 -12.28 13.22
CA ASP A 101 -6.68 -12.82 14.18
C ASP A 101 -6.27 -14.19 14.75
N ARG A 102 -5.49 -14.98 13.99
CA ARG A 102 -4.96 -16.29 14.42
C ARG A 102 -3.72 -16.17 15.32
N VAL A 103 -2.85 -15.20 15.08
CA VAL A 103 -1.53 -15.11 15.75
C VAL A 103 -1.47 -14.03 16.84
N ARG A 104 -2.45 -13.12 16.89
CA ARG A 104 -2.49 -12.05 17.89
C ARG A 104 -2.57 -12.62 19.32
N PRO A 105 -2.05 -11.90 20.32
CA PRO A 105 -2.20 -12.28 21.72
C PRO A 105 -3.66 -12.24 22.15
N VAL A 106 -4.02 -13.11 23.10
CA VAL A 106 -5.38 -13.18 23.67
C VAL A 106 -5.83 -11.86 24.34
N THR A 107 -4.89 -11.00 24.73
CA THR A 107 -5.15 -9.69 25.33
C THR A 107 -5.61 -8.64 24.30
N ALA A 108 -5.25 -8.82 23.03
CA ALA A 108 -5.70 -7.98 21.92
C ALA A 108 -7.06 -8.48 21.39
N LYS A 109 -8.11 -8.22 22.18
CA LYS A 109 -9.46 -8.73 21.95
C LYS A 109 -10.05 -8.32 20.59
N ASN A 110 -9.63 -7.17 20.06
CA ASN A 110 -10.17 -6.65 18.80
C ASN A 110 -9.03 -6.11 17.91
N PHE A 111 -8.87 -6.73 16.75
CA PHE A 111 -7.93 -6.32 15.71
C PHE A 111 -8.71 -5.87 14.49
N LEU A 112 -8.26 -4.80 13.85
CA LEU A 112 -8.84 -4.34 12.59
C LEU A 112 -7.72 -3.91 11.63
N VAL A 113 -7.76 -4.44 10.41
CA VAL A 113 -6.96 -3.93 9.30
C VAL A 113 -7.79 -3.01 8.41
N LEU A 114 -7.20 -1.89 7.99
CA LEU A 114 -7.88 -0.84 7.23
C LEU A 114 -7.03 -0.38 6.03
N ALA A 115 -7.71 0.00 4.96
CA ALA A 115 -7.11 0.82 3.90
C ALA A 115 -7.12 2.30 4.31
N PRO A 116 -6.13 3.10 3.87
CA PRO A 116 -6.20 4.55 4.00
C PRO A 116 -7.31 5.11 3.10
N THR A 117 -7.91 6.22 3.53
CA THR A 117 -8.88 6.97 2.71
C THR A 117 -8.11 7.92 1.78
N LEU A 118 -8.40 7.86 0.48
CA LEU A 118 -7.79 8.79 -0.48
C LEU A 118 -8.37 10.19 -0.29
N GLN A 119 -7.48 11.15 -0.10
CA GLN A 119 -7.80 12.57 -0.11
C GLN A 119 -7.16 13.18 -1.35
N THR A 120 -8.00 13.71 -2.24
CA THR A 120 -7.56 14.39 -3.46
C THR A 120 -7.56 15.89 -3.24
N GLU A 121 -6.45 16.55 -3.59
CA GLU A 121 -6.29 17.99 -3.47
C GLU A 121 -5.93 18.58 -4.84
N ASP A 122 -6.62 19.65 -5.23
CA ASP A 122 -6.35 20.37 -6.47
C ASP A 122 -5.21 21.38 -6.24
N VAL A 123 -4.12 21.22 -7.00
CA VAL A 123 -2.93 22.07 -6.88
C VAL A 123 -2.85 23.03 -8.07
N THR A 124 -2.93 24.33 -7.77
CA THR A 124 -2.70 25.41 -8.75
C THR A 124 -1.33 26.04 -8.48
N VAL A 125 -0.49 26.14 -9.50
CA VAL A 125 0.89 26.64 -9.39
C VAL A 125 1.13 27.71 -10.46
N GLU A 126 1.79 28.79 -10.07
CA GLU A 126 2.30 29.80 -11.00
C GLU A 126 3.82 29.65 -11.10
N ILE A 127 4.34 29.60 -12.32
CA ILE A 127 5.74 29.31 -12.61
C ILE A 127 6.27 30.23 -13.71
N ALA A 128 7.49 30.72 -13.51
CA ALA A 128 8.23 31.42 -14.56
C ALA A 128 8.92 30.39 -15.46
N VAL A 129 8.68 30.47 -16.77
CA VAL A 129 9.26 29.57 -17.77
C VAL A 129 10.39 30.28 -18.49
N ALA A 130 11.57 29.65 -18.57
CA ALA A 130 12.69 30.18 -19.33
C ALA A 130 12.52 29.95 -20.83
N ASP A 131 13.08 30.84 -21.66
CA ASP A 131 12.98 30.77 -23.13
C ASP A 131 13.59 29.50 -23.75
N SER A 132 14.43 28.78 -23.00
CA SER A 132 15.09 27.53 -23.42
C SER A 132 14.23 26.28 -23.31
N THR A 133 13.01 26.38 -22.77
CA THR A 133 12.11 25.23 -22.58
C THR A 133 10.67 25.56 -23.01
N THR A 134 9.82 24.53 -23.06
CA THR A 134 8.41 24.67 -23.43
C THR A 134 7.50 24.53 -22.22
N LEU A 135 6.36 25.22 -22.24
CA LEU A 135 5.34 25.08 -21.18
C LEU A 135 4.90 23.63 -20.98
N ALA A 136 4.78 22.85 -22.06
CA ALA A 136 4.40 21.44 -21.98
C ALA A 136 5.43 20.59 -21.23
N ALA A 137 6.73 20.78 -21.52
CA ALA A 137 7.81 20.05 -20.85
C ALA A 137 7.88 20.42 -19.35
N VAL A 138 7.77 21.70 -19.02
CA VAL A 138 7.76 22.15 -17.63
C VAL A 138 6.54 21.63 -16.88
N THR A 139 5.35 21.67 -17.49
CA THR A 139 4.12 21.15 -16.90
C THR A 139 4.23 19.66 -16.58
N ALA A 140 4.79 18.85 -17.48
CA ALA A 140 5.01 17.43 -17.24
C ALA A 140 5.99 17.17 -16.10
N GLY A 141 7.10 17.93 -16.05
CA GLY A 141 8.09 17.85 -14.97
C GLY A 141 7.50 18.22 -13.61
N VAL A 142 6.79 19.36 -13.52
CA VAL A 142 6.12 19.81 -12.29
C VAL A 142 5.08 18.80 -11.83
N LYS A 143 4.26 18.26 -12.75
CA LYS A 143 3.27 17.23 -12.42
C LYS A 143 3.95 15.98 -11.86
N SER A 144 5.05 15.54 -12.47
CA SER A 144 5.82 14.39 -11.98
C SER A 144 6.42 14.66 -10.59
N ALA A 145 6.99 15.85 -10.36
CA ALA A 145 7.59 16.23 -9.09
C ALA A 145 6.57 16.29 -7.96
N ILE A 146 5.43 16.95 -8.18
CA ILE A 146 4.33 17.04 -7.21
C ILE A 146 3.73 15.67 -6.94
N THR A 147 3.50 14.85 -7.98
CA THR A 147 3.00 13.48 -7.81
C THR A 147 3.97 12.63 -7.00
N GLY A 148 5.29 12.74 -7.27
CA GLY A 148 6.34 12.07 -6.51
C GLY A 148 6.39 12.53 -5.05
N TYR A 149 6.19 13.82 -4.78
CA TYR A 149 6.10 14.35 -3.42
C TYR A 149 4.94 13.70 -2.65
N PHE A 150 3.72 13.72 -3.20
CA PHE A 150 2.56 13.09 -2.54
C PHE A 150 2.73 11.58 -2.37
N ALA A 151 3.34 10.89 -3.33
CA ALA A 151 3.64 9.46 -3.22
C ALA A 151 4.66 9.13 -2.10
N SER A 152 5.50 10.10 -1.72
CA SER A 152 6.48 9.94 -0.64
C SER A 152 5.92 10.20 0.76
N LEU A 153 4.73 10.80 0.86
CA LEU A 153 4.11 11.09 2.15
C LEU A 153 3.57 9.80 2.78
N LEU A 154 3.79 9.66 4.09
CA LEU A 154 3.14 8.61 4.86
C LEU A 154 1.64 8.93 5.00
N PRO A 155 0.75 7.92 5.09
CA PRO A 155 -0.65 8.15 5.41
C PRO A 155 -0.81 8.98 6.68
N GLY A 156 -1.51 10.12 6.55
CA GLY A 156 -1.71 11.07 7.66
C GLY A 156 -0.56 12.06 7.90
N GLN A 157 0.52 12.01 7.12
CA GLN A 157 1.57 13.02 7.17
C GLN A 157 1.08 14.33 6.58
N VAL A 158 1.44 15.45 7.23
CA VAL A 158 1.10 16.78 6.76
C VAL A 158 1.89 17.10 5.49
N ALA A 159 1.19 17.45 4.41
CA ALA A 159 1.79 18.02 3.21
C ALA A 159 2.21 19.47 3.49
N VAL A 160 3.48 19.78 3.27
CA VAL A 160 4.09 21.09 3.57
C VAL A 160 4.23 21.90 2.28
N ARG A 161 3.48 23.00 2.19
CA ARG A 161 3.49 23.89 1.02
C ARG A 161 4.88 24.38 0.63
N SER A 162 5.71 24.78 1.59
CA SER A 162 7.05 25.30 1.30
C SER A 162 7.98 24.23 0.72
N GLN A 163 7.82 22.96 1.09
CA GLN A 163 8.57 21.86 0.50
C GLN A 163 8.16 21.62 -0.95
N MET A 164 6.86 21.67 -1.24
CA MET A 164 6.36 21.55 -2.62
C MET A 164 6.87 22.67 -3.52
N GLY A 165 7.01 23.89 -3.00
CA GLY A 165 7.58 25.02 -3.75
C GLY A 165 9.09 24.95 -3.98
N ALA A 166 9.79 24.01 -3.34
CA ALA A 166 11.24 23.84 -3.45
C ALA A 166 11.65 22.62 -4.32
N LEU A 167 10.67 21.90 -4.88
CA LEU A 167 10.86 20.80 -5.84
C LEU A 167 11.28 21.33 -7.22
#